data_AF-A0A2E6W6Y0-F1
#
_entry.id   AF-A0A2E6W6Y0-F1
#
_cell.length_a   1.000
_cell.length_b   1.000
_cell.length_c   1.000
_cell.angle_alpha   90.00
_cell.angle_beta   90.00
_cell.angle_gamma   90.00
#
_symmetry.space_group_name_H-M   'P 1'
#
loop_
_entity.id
_entity.type
_entity.pdbx_description
1 polymer ?
#
loop_
_entity_poly.entity_id
_entity_poly.type
_entity_poly.pdbx_seq_one_letter_code
_entity_poly.pdbx_strand_id
1 'polypeptide(L)' 'MSKTFLFYDLETSGLSKPFDQIQQFAGKRLDNTFNEIESSFIEARISPDVIPSPYAVITHQIDMQDDAGRIS' A
#
# COMPACT_ATOMS: atom_id res chain seq x y z
N MET A 1 21.67 -13.69 12.37
CA MET A 1 21.04 -13.13 11.15
C MET A 1 21.88 -11.96 10.67
N SER A 2 22.13 -11.86 9.36
CA SER A 2 22.75 -10.68 8.75
C SER A 2 21.77 -9.51 8.73
N LYS A 3 22.30 -8.28 8.77
CA LYS A 3 21.52 -7.05 8.60
C LYS A 3 20.90 -7.03 7.20
N THR A 4 19.64 -6.59 7.13
CA THR A 4 18.90 -6.39 5.89
C THR A 4 18.19 -5.04 5.95
N PHE A 5 17.76 -4.52 4.80
CA PHE A 5 17.02 -3.27 4.68
C PHE A 5 15.63 -3.56 4.11
N LEU A 6 14.59 -2.98 4.71
CA LEU A 6 13.24 -3.00 4.13
C LEU A 6 12.94 -1.62 3.58
N PHE A 7 12.86 -1.52 2.26
CA PHE A 7 12.35 -0.35 1.58
C PHE A 7 10.87 -0.60 1.29
N TYR A 8 10.03 0.38 1.57
CA TYR A 8 8.60 0.24 1.34
C TYR A 8 7.97 1.58 0.99
N ASP A 9 6.80 1.50 0.37
CA ASP A 9 5.92 2.63 0.09
C ASP A 9 4.46 2.26 0.40
N LEU A 10 3.66 3.28 0.67
CA LEU A 10 2.25 3.15 1.04
C LEU A 10 1.37 4.01 0.14
N GLU A 11 0.36 3.39 -0.43
CA GLU A 11 -0.73 4.11 -1.08
C GLU A 11 -1.92 4.16 -0.12
N THR A 12 -2.47 5.35 0.10
CA THR A 12 -3.45 5.59 1.17
C THR A 12 -4.72 6.19 0.60
N SER A 13 -5.82 6.09 1.33
CA SER A 13 -7.07 6.77 0.97
C SER A 13 -7.01 8.29 1.20
N GLY A 14 -5.97 8.78 1.87
CA GLY A 14 -5.75 10.21 2.14
C GLY A 14 -4.59 10.44 3.12
N LEU A 15 -4.34 11.70 3.49
CA LEU A 15 -3.17 12.11 4.28
C LEU A 15 -3.42 12.14 5.81
N SER A 16 -4.67 11.98 6.24
CA SER A 16 -5.09 12.02 7.63
C SER A 16 -4.88 10.67 8.31
N LYS A 17 -3.73 10.50 8.99
CA LYS A 17 -3.40 9.28 9.76
C LYS A 17 -4.53 8.70 10.64
N PRO A 18 -5.36 9.49 11.36
CA PRO A 18 -6.42 8.91 12.18
C PRO A 18 -7.69 8.49 11.42
N PHE A 19 -7.89 8.94 10.18
CA PHE A 19 -9.15 8.76 9.44
C PHE A 19 -8.97 8.00 8.12
N ASP A 20 -7.82 8.11 7.49
CA ASP A 20 -7.50 7.46 6.23
C ASP A 20 -6.78 6.13 6.46
N GLN A 21 -7.07 5.17 5.58
CA GLN A 21 -6.57 3.80 5.61
C GLN A 21 -5.56 3.55 4.48
N ILE A 22 -4.63 2.62 4.73
CA ILE A 22 -3.69 2.11 3.73
C ILE A 22 -4.47 1.22 2.76
N GLN A 23 -4.36 1.50 1.46
CA GLN A 23 -4.96 0.72 0.38
C GLN A 23 -3.95 -0.31 -0.16
N GLN A 24 -2.68 0.10 -0.34
CA GLN A 24 -1.63 -0.77 -0.85
C GLN A 24 -0.34 -0.60 -0.06
N PHE A 25 0.38 -1.71 0.09
CA PHE A 25 1.75 -1.76 0.62
C PHE A 25 2.63 -2.46 -0.41
N ALA A 26 3.73 -1.80 -0.79
CA ALA A 26 4.79 -2.39 -1.60
C ALA A 26 6.09 -2.37 -0.80
N GLY A 27 6.75 -3.52 -0.66
CA GLY A 27 7.97 -3.66 0.13
C GLY A 27 9.00 -4.53 -0.56
N LYS A 28 10.26 -4.09 -0.55
CA LYS A 28 11.43 -4.85 -1.00
C LYS A 28 12.44 -4.97 0.13
N ARG A 29 12.81 -6.20 0.45
CA ARG A 29 13.88 -6.49 1.40
C ARG A 29 15.18 -6.71 0.65
N LEU A 30 16.24 -6.02 1.05
CA LEU A 30 17.55 -6.09 0.42
C LEU A 30 18.65 -6.48 1.40
N ASP A 31 19.72 -7.08 0.88
CA ASP A 31 20.94 -7.34 1.61
C ASP A 31 21.81 -6.07 1.77
N ASN A 32 22.98 -6.21 2.38
CA ASN A 32 23.89 -5.08 2.62
C ASN A 32 24.55 -4.52 1.34
N THR A 33 24.40 -5.22 0.21
CA THR A 33 24.87 -4.81 -1.11
C THR A 33 23.73 -4.33 -2.00
N PHE A 34 22.55 -4.11 -1.44
CA PHE A 34 21.33 -3.70 -2.15
C PHE A 34 20.87 -4.69 -3.23
N ASN A 35 21.14 -5.99 -3.04
CA ASN A 35 20.48 -7.02 -3.83
C ASN A 35 19.15 -7.40 -3.17
N GLU A 36 18.11 -7.58 -3.98
CA GLU A 36 16.79 -7.98 -3.52
C GLU A 36 16.82 -9.43 -2.98
N ILE A 37 16.29 -9.60 -1.77
CA ILE A 37 16.09 -10.88 -1.10
C ILE A 37 14.62 -11.31 -1.22
N GLU A 38 13.71 -10.34 -1.10
CA GLU A 38 12.28 -10.58 -1.01
C GLU A 38 11.50 -9.36 -1.54
N SER A 39 10.39 -9.61 -2.22
CA SER A 39 9.41 -8.61 -2.62
C SER A 39 8.04 -8.97 -2.07
N SER A 40 7.31 -7.95 -1.66
CA SER A 40 5.98 -8.05 -1.07
C SER A 40 5.08 -6.97 -1.67
N PHE A 41 3.87 -7.39 -2.06
CA PHE A 41 2.82 -6.49 -2.49
C PHE A 41 1.52 -6.96 -1.85
N ILE A 42 0.86 -6.05 -1.14
CA ILE A 42 -0.37 -6.34 -0.39
C ILE A 42 -1.38 -5.26 -0.74
N GLU A 43 -2.57 -5.71 -1.11
CA GLU A 43 -3.75 -4.86 -1.29
C GLU A 43 -4.69 -5.09 -0.11
N ALA A 44 -5.11 -4.01 0.52
CA ALA A 44 -5.99 -4.03 1.66
C ALA A 44 -7.34 -3.43 1.26
N ARG A 45 -8.41 -4.17 1.54
CA ARG A 45 -9.77 -3.62 1.44
C ARG A 45 -9.96 -2.58 2.54
N ILE A 46 -10.30 -1.35 2.16
CA ILE A 46 -10.65 -0.31 3.14
C ILE A 46 -12.10 -0.46 3.62
N SER A 47 -12.40 0.12 4.79
CA SER A 47 -13.77 0.13 5.32
C SER A 47 -14.74 0.80 4.34
N PRO A 48 -15.95 0.25 4.11
CA PRO A 48 -16.96 0.91 3.29
C PRO A 48 -17.42 2.27 3.86
N ASP A 49 -17.13 2.54 5.14
CA ASP A 49 -17.43 3.82 5.80
C ASP A 49 -16.36 4.89 5.57
N VAL A 50 -15.23 4.54 4.93
CA VAL A 50 -14.17 5.49 4.56
C VAL A 50 -14.36 5.92 3.12
N ILE A 51 -14.44 7.24 2.90
CA ILE A 51 -14.47 7.83 1.56
C ILE A 51 -13.07 8.36 1.26
N PRO A 52 -12.33 7.75 0.31
CA PRO A 52 -11.03 8.26 -0.09
C PRO A 52 -11.09 9.71 -0.56
N SER A 53 -10.04 10.45 -0.21
CA SER A 53 -9.78 11.77 -0.74
C SER A 53 -9.70 11.73 -2.26
N PRO A 54 -10.42 12.61 -2.99
CA PRO A 54 -10.31 12.70 -4.44
C PRO A 54 -8.87 12.90 -4.93
N TYR A 55 -8.06 13.63 -4.16
CA TYR A 55 -6.64 13.81 -4.49
C TYR A 55 -5.86 12.52 -4.38
N ALA A 56 -6.11 11.70 -3.36
CA ALA A 56 -5.44 10.40 -3.21
C ALA A 56 -5.79 9.46 -4.37
N VAL A 57 -7.07 9.42 -4.79
CA VAL A 57 -7.50 8.62 -5.95
C VAL A 57 -6.78 9.04 -7.23
N ILE A 58 -6.67 10.36 -7.48
CA ILE A 58 -5.98 10.86 -8.68
C ILE A 58 -4.47 10.62 -8.61
N THR A 59 -3.87 10.76 -7.42
CA THR A 59 -2.42 10.56 -7.21
C THR A 59 -2.04 9.10 -7.37
N HIS A 60 -2.77 8.19 -6.73
CA HIS A 60 -2.42 6.77 -6.68
C HIS A 60 -3.03 5.98 -7.85
N GLN A 61 -4.04 6.52 -8.53
CA GLN A 61 -4.76 5.87 -9.63
C GLN A 61 -5.31 4.48 -9.27
N ILE A 62 -5.68 4.30 -8.00
CA ILE A 62 -6.33 3.10 -7.49
C ILE A 62 -7.84 3.24 -7.75
N ASP A 63 -8.43 2.25 -8.43
CA ASP A 63 -9.86 2.25 -8.71
C ASP A 63 -10.65 1.91 -7.44
N MET A 64 -11.65 2.73 -7.12
CA MET A 64 -12.53 2.53 -5.97
C MET A 64 -13.43 1.28 -6.13
N GLN A 65 -13.56 0.72 -7.33
CA GLN A 65 -14.34 -0.50 -7.57
C GLN A 65 -13.69 -1.78 -7.02
N ASP A 66 -12.36 -1.82 -6.84
CA ASP A 66 -11.66 -3.05 -6.42
C ASP A 66 -11.83 -3.36 -4.92
N ASP A 67 -12.22 -2.37 -4.11
CA ASP A 67 -12.52 -2.53 -2.67
C ASP A 67 -13.82 -3.31 -2.40
N ALA A 68 -14.69 -3.47 -3.40
CA ALA A 68 -15.95 -4.20 -3.25
C ALA A 68 -15.79 -5.71 -3.49
N GLY A 69 -14.78 -6.18 -4.23
CA GLY A 69 -14.57 -7.61 -4.43
C GLY A 69 -13.82 -8.01 -5.69
N ARG A 70 -12.51 -8.22 -5.56
CA ARG A 70 -11.82 -9.28 -6.33
C ARG A 70 -11.94 -10.62 -5.61
N ILE A 71 -12.98 -11.36 -5.95
CA ILE A 71 -12.90 -12.81 -6.04
C ILE A 71 -12.76 -13.13 -7.54
N SER A 72 -11.52 -13.31 -7.97
CA SER A 72 -11.15 -13.98 -9.22
C SER A 72 -9.77 -14.59 -9.08
#